data_AF-A0A9W7NGR5-F1
#
_entry.id   AF-A0A9W7NGR5-F1
#
_cell.length_a   1.000
_cell.length_b   1.000
_cell.length_c   1.000
_cell.angle_alpha   90.00
_cell.angle_beta   90.00
_cell.angle_gamma   90.00
#
_symmetry.space_group_name_H-M   'P 1'
#
loop_
_entity.id
_entity.type
_entity.pdbx_description
1 polymer ?
#
loop_
_entity_poly.entity_id
_entity_poly.type
_entity_poly.pdbx_seq_one_letter_code
_entity_poly.pdbx_strand_id
1 'polypeptide(L)'
;MVGGPRDRGPAPRGGPRAALGLVDRPTAVKGTPFLLIPWFSTARLKALRDDLVATVAEIRNGRLPRSAEPRPLPAAFQGLGLLLASFLAVTGLAMFFGMAADGAMRPVVGALKEAHEAAAPLMWAYLVIHPALGILHQRVGHHSLSRMFRVG
;
A
#
# COMPACT_ATOMS: atom_id res chain seq x y z
N MET A 1 45.23 -49.51 -37.62
CA MET A 1 44.68 -48.27 -37.01
C MET A 1 43.58 -48.71 -36.04
N VAL A 2 43.94 -49.20 -34.86
CA VAL A 2 44.19 -48.46 -33.59
C VAL A 2 42.94 -47.72 -33.11
N GLY A 3 42.29 -48.30 -32.10
CA GLY A 3 41.31 -47.63 -31.26
C GLY A 3 41.97 -46.66 -30.27
N GLY A 4 41.23 -45.61 -29.90
CA GLY A 4 41.62 -44.62 -28.91
C GLY A 4 40.48 -44.34 -27.91
N PRO A 5 40.78 -43.84 -26.70
CA PRO A 5 40.05 -44.18 -25.49
C PRO A 5 38.88 -43.27 -25.13
N ARG A 6 37.93 -43.83 -24.37
CA ARG A 6 36.84 -43.13 -23.68
C ARG A 6 37.41 -42.24 -22.58
N ASP A 7 37.19 -40.94 -22.67
CA ASP A 7 37.51 -40.01 -21.57
C ASP A 7 36.24 -39.71 -20.76
N ARG A 8 36.24 -40.17 -19.51
CA ARG A 8 35.19 -39.86 -18.52
C ARG A 8 35.58 -38.57 -17.82
N GLY A 9 34.88 -37.47 -18.13
CA GLY A 9 34.97 -36.25 -17.34
C GLY A 9 34.51 -36.47 -15.89
N PRO A 10 35.11 -35.79 -14.90
CA PRO A 10 34.85 -36.02 -13.49
C PRO A 10 33.46 -35.50 -13.06
N ALA A 11 32.76 -36.28 -12.24
CA ALA A 11 31.54 -35.87 -11.56
C ALA A 11 31.84 -34.75 -10.53
N PRO A 12 31.11 -33.63 -10.53
CA PRO A 12 31.19 -32.68 -9.43
C PRO A 12 30.45 -33.22 -8.20
N ARG A 13 31.23 -33.36 -7.14
CA ARG A 13 30.92 -33.83 -5.80
C ARG A 13 29.76 -33.03 -5.16
N GLY A 14 28.82 -33.76 -4.55
CA GLY A 14 27.90 -33.18 -3.58
C GLY A 14 28.64 -32.71 -2.34
N GLY A 15 28.34 -31.50 -1.90
CA GLY A 15 28.70 -30.93 -0.60
C GLY A 15 27.57 -30.02 -0.11
N PRO A 16 27.08 -30.18 1.14
CA PRO A 16 25.91 -29.47 1.63
C PRO A 16 26.33 -28.09 2.16
N ARG A 17 25.98 -27.02 1.46
CA ARG A 17 26.07 -25.66 2.02
C ARG A 17 24.89 -24.78 1.60
N ALA A 18 24.26 -24.23 2.64
CA ALA A 18 23.35 -23.11 2.65
C ALA A 18 21.91 -23.37 2.19
N ALA A 19 21.25 -24.29 2.89
CA ALA A 19 19.94 -23.97 3.44
C ALA A 19 20.12 -22.79 4.43
N LEU A 20 19.97 -21.55 3.97
CA LEU A 20 19.76 -20.41 4.87
C LEU A 20 19.05 -19.27 4.14
N GLY A 21 17.74 -19.18 4.35
CA GLY A 21 17.04 -17.89 4.28
C GLY A 21 16.54 -17.43 2.92
N LEU A 22 15.99 -18.32 2.09
CA LEU A 22 14.89 -17.90 1.24
C LEU A 22 13.64 -17.83 2.13
N VAL A 23 13.59 -16.77 2.95
CA VAL A 23 12.28 -16.25 3.33
C VAL A 23 11.70 -15.84 2.01
N ASP A 24 10.78 -16.64 1.47
CA ASP A 24 9.91 -16.25 0.38
C ASP A 24 9.25 -14.95 0.82
N ARG A 25 9.90 -13.82 0.50
CA ARG A 25 9.23 -12.54 0.50
C ARG A 25 8.16 -12.75 -0.54
N PRO A 26 6.86 -12.69 -0.18
CA PRO A 26 5.81 -12.82 -1.17
C PRO A 26 6.17 -11.87 -2.29
N THR A 27 6.49 -12.43 -3.46
CA THR A 27 6.89 -11.66 -4.62
C THR A 27 5.71 -10.76 -4.89
N ALA A 28 5.88 -9.47 -4.60
CA ALA A 28 4.87 -8.47 -4.83
C ALA A 28 4.61 -8.48 -6.33
N VAL A 29 3.58 -9.23 -6.74
CA VAL A 29 3.11 -9.26 -8.11
C VAL A 29 2.79 -7.82 -8.45
N LYS A 30 3.52 -7.27 -9.43
CA LYS A 30 3.29 -5.93 -9.97
C LYS A 30 1.79 -5.75 -10.23
N GLY A 31 1.21 -4.77 -9.54
CA GLY A 31 -0.19 -4.39 -9.72
C GLY A 31 -1.20 -5.37 -9.11
N THR A 32 -1.07 -5.74 -7.83
CA THR A 32 -2.16 -6.41 -7.12
C THR A 32 -3.12 -5.37 -6.53
N PRO A 33 -4.29 -5.08 -7.16
CA PRO A 33 -5.26 -4.11 -6.64
C PRO A 33 -5.73 -4.46 -5.22
N PHE A 34 -5.64 -5.73 -4.84
CA PHE A 34 -5.94 -6.24 -3.51
C PHE A 34 -5.03 -5.70 -2.40
N LEU A 35 -3.89 -5.08 -2.70
CA LEU A 35 -3.06 -4.38 -1.71
C LEU A 35 -3.75 -3.11 -1.17
N LEU A 36 -4.70 -2.52 -1.92
CA LEU A 36 -5.47 -1.37 -1.47
C LEU A 36 -6.50 -1.75 -0.39
N ILE A 37 -6.93 -3.01 -0.33
CA ILE A 37 -8.02 -3.44 0.56
C ILE A 37 -7.54 -4.54 1.52
N PRO A 38 -6.53 -4.29 2.38
CA PRO A 38 -6.02 -5.32 3.29
C PRO A 38 -6.99 -5.67 4.41
N TRP A 39 -7.94 -4.78 4.71
CA TRP A 39 -8.80 -4.76 5.91
C TRP A 39 -9.65 -6.02 6.10
N PHE A 40 -9.93 -6.76 5.02
CA PHE A 40 -10.76 -7.97 5.04
C PHE A 40 -9.94 -9.26 4.93
N SER A 41 -8.64 -9.24 5.21
CA SER A 41 -7.78 -10.42 5.09
C SER A 41 -6.69 -10.44 6.15
N THR A 42 -6.68 -11.50 6.95
CA THR A 42 -5.67 -11.73 8.00
C THR A 42 -4.26 -11.81 7.43
N ALA A 43 -4.07 -12.47 6.28
CA ALA A 43 -2.79 -12.55 5.58
C ALA A 43 -2.29 -11.16 5.14
N ARG A 44 -3.18 -10.30 4.62
CA ARG A 44 -2.82 -8.94 4.18
C ARG A 44 -2.59 -8.00 5.37
N LEU A 45 -3.34 -8.15 6.46
CA LEU A 45 -3.09 -7.43 7.70
C LEU A 45 -1.72 -7.80 8.31
N LYS A 46 -1.31 -9.08 8.22
CA LYS A 46 0.04 -9.50 8.61
C LYS A 46 1.10 -8.80 7.75
N ALA A 47 0.95 -8.82 6.42
CA ALA A 47 1.90 -8.16 5.52
C ALA A 47 1.97 -6.64 5.76
N LEU A 48 0.84 -5.99 6.05
CA LEU A 48 0.77 -4.59 6.46
C LEU A 48 1.55 -4.34 7.76
N ARG A 49 1.37 -5.19 8.77
CA ARG A 49 2.09 -5.09 10.05
C ARG A 49 3.60 -5.25 9.85
N ASP A 50 4.02 -6.25 9.08
CA ASP A 50 5.44 -6.51 8.81
C ASP A 50 6.08 -5.31 8.09
N ASP A 51 5.38 -4.74 7.10
CA ASP A 51 5.85 -3.55 6.36
C ASP A 51 5.86 -2.28 7.23
N LEU A 52 4.91 -2.13 8.15
CA LEU A 52 4.90 -1.04 9.12
C LEU A 52 6.11 -1.11 10.07
N VAL A 53 6.40 -2.30 10.61
CA VAL A 53 7.56 -2.50 11.49
C VAL A 53 8.86 -2.20 10.73
N ALA A 54 8.99 -2.69 9.50
CA ALA A 54 10.14 -2.40 8.64
C ALA A 54 10.28 -0.88 8.38
N THR A 55 9.18 -0.21 8.02
CA THR A 55 9.14 1.24 7.78
C THR A 55 9.60 2.03 9.01
N VAL A 56 9.11 1.68 10.20
CA VAL A 56 9.51 2.33 11.45
C VAL A 56 11.00 2.13 11.73
N ALA A 57 11.53 0.93 11.50
CA ALA A 57 12.95 0.64 11.66
C ALA A 57 13.82 1.45 10.66
N GLU A 58 13.40 1.56 9.41
CA GLU A 58 14.07 2.39 8.38
C GLU A 58 14.10 3.86 8.81
N ILE A 59 12.95 4.41 9.23
CA ILE A 59 12.83 5.81 9.67
C ILE A 59 13.71 6.07 10.91
N ARG A 60 13.73 5.16 11.88
CA ARG A 60 14.60 5.26 13.07
C ARG A 60 16.08 5.30 12.72
N ASN A 61 16.46 4.69 11.60
CA ASN A 61 17.84 4.70 11.08
C ASN A 61 18.10 5.90 10.14
N GLY A 62 17.21 6.91 10.12
CA GLY A 62 17.34 8.10 9.27
C GLY A 62 17.12 7.81 7.78
N ARG A 63 16.51 6.66 7.43
CA ARG A 63 16.27 6.26 6.05
C ARG A 63 14.79 6.35 5.74
N LEU A 64 14.46 7.13 4.72
CA LEU A 64 13.11 7.11 4.16
C LEU A 64 12.94 5.85 3.31
N PRO A 65 11.88 5.05 3.50
CA PRO A 65 11.73 3.80 2.78
C PRO A 65 11.67 4.02 1.25
N ARG A 66 12.49 3.28 0.50
CA ARG A 66 12.41 3.26 -0.97
C ARG A 66 11.48 2.14 -1.42
N SER A 67 10.59 2.44 -2.34
CA SER A 67 9.76 1.44 -3.03
C SER A 67 10.11 1.44 -4.51
N ALA A 68 11.01 0.53 -4.90
CA ALA A 68 11.12 0.10 -6.30
C ALA A 68 9.90 -0.74 -6.71
N GLU A 69 9.24 -1.37 -5.73
CA GLU A 69 8.06 -2.22 -5.87
C GLU A 69 6.92 -1.77 -4.93
N PRO A 70 5.65 -2.13 -5.23
CA PRO A 70 4.51 -1.82 -4.38
C PRO A 70 4.69 -2.38 -2.96
N ARG A 71 4.58 -1.52 -1.95
CA ARG A 71 4.65 -1.88 -0.53
C ARG A 71 3.25 -1.95 0.10
N PRO A 72 2.96 -2.92 1.00
CA PRO A 72 1.66 -3.05 1.65
C PRO A 72 1.18 -1.79 2.38
N LEU A 73 2.05 -1.06 3.09
CA LEU A 73 1.69 0.10 3.91
C LEU A 73 1.21 1.29 3.06
N PRO A 74 1.96 1.79 2.06
CA PRO A 74 1.46 2.84 1.16
C PRO A 74 0.16 2.45 0.45
N ALA A 75 0.02 1.19 0.02
CA ALA A 75 -1.18 0.71 -0.65
C ALA A 75 -2.39 0.69 0.29
N ALA A 76 -2.21 0.18 1.52
CA ALA A 76 -3.25 0.20 2.55
C ALA A 76 -3.70 1.63 2.87
N PHE A 77 -2.74 2.56 3.02
CA PHE A 77 -3.05 3.96 3.31
C PHE A 77 -3.83 4.62 2.18
N GLN A 78 -3.45 4.40 0.91
CA GLN A 78 -4.22 4.85 -0.25
C GLN A 78 -5.64 4.29 -0.24
N GLY A 79 -5.80 2.99 0.03
CA GLY A 79 -7.10 2.35 0.08
C GLY A 79 -7.98 2.83 1.24
N LEU A 80 -7.39 3.17 2.39
CA LEU A 80 -8.12 3.82 3.48
C LEU A 80 -8.68 5.18 3.04
N GLY A 81 -7.88 5.98 2.32
CA GLY A 81 -8.34 7.24 1.74
C GLY A 81 -9.51 7.04 0.77
N LEU A 82 -9.44 6.01 -0.08
CA LEU A 82 -10.53 5.69 -0.99
C LEU A 82 -11.82 5.28 -0.26
N LEU A 83 -11.71 4.45 0.79
CA LEU A 83 -12.86 4.06 1.63
C LEU A 83 -13.49 5.27 2.32
N LEU A 84 -12.67 6.15 2.88
CA LEU A 84 -13.13 7.36 3.55
C LEU A 84 -13.79 8.34 2.57
N ALA A 85 -13.21 8.53 1.39
CA ALA A 85 -13.80 9.34 0.33
C ALA A 85 -15.15 8.78 -0.13
N SER A 86 -15.24 7.46 -0.29
CA SER A 86 -16.47 6.77 -0.66
C SER A 86 -17.55 6.94 0.40
N PHE A 87 -17.18 6.81 1.68
CA PHE A 87 -18.09 7.05 2.79
C PHE A 87 -18.63 8.49 2.78
N LEU A 88 -17.76 9.49 2.63
CA LEU A 88 -18.18 10.89 2.53
C LEU A 88 -19.06 11.15 1.30
N ALA A 89 -18.74 10.55 0.16
CA ALA A 89 -19.54 10.69 -1.05
C ALA A 89 -20.96 10.10 -0.88
N VAL A 90 -21.08 8.89 -0.32
CA VAL A 90 -22.37 8.23 -0.10
C VAL A 90 -23.23 8.99 0.91
N THR A 91 -22.65 9.38 2.05
CA THR A 91 -23.36 10.17 3.06
C THR A 91 -23.74 11.55 2.55
N GLY A 92 -22.86 12.21 1.78
CA GLY A 92 -23.13 13.47 1.09
C GLY A 92 -24.29 13.37 0.10
N LEU A 93 -24.32 12.31 -0.69
CA LEU A 93 -25.42 12.05 -1.64
C LEU A 93 -26.76 11.80 -0.91
N ALA A 94 -26.72 11.07 0.20
CA ALA A 94 -27.90 10.83 1.02
C ALA A 94 -28.45 12.13 1.64
N MET A 95 -27.58 13.05 2.06
CA MET A 95 -28.00 14.38 2.50
C MET A 95 -28.57 15.20 1.35
N PHE A 96 -27.92 15.21 0.19
CA PHE A 96 -28.34 15.98 -0.97
C PHE A 96 -29.77 15.65 -1.42
N PHE A 97 -30.12 14.35 -1.48
CA PHE A 97 -31.47 13.92 -1.86
C PHE A 97 -32.44 13.79 -0.68
N GLY A 98 -31.93 13.71 0.54
CA GLY A 98 -32.72 13.48 1.76
C GLY A 98 -33.09 14.76 2.52
N MET A 99 -32.54 15.91 2.13
CA MET A 99 -32.82 17.22 2.71
C MET A 99 -33.96 17.89 1.93
N ALA A 100 -35.00 18.33 2.65
CA ALA A 100 -36.07 19.15 2.07
C ALA A 100 -35.56 20.58 1.77
N ALA A 101 -36.33 21.34 0.99
CA ALA A 101 -35.95 22.69 0.56
C ALA A 101 -35.79 23.69 1.73
N ASP A 102 -36.44 23.42 2.86
CA ASP A 102 -36.33 24.18 4.11
C ASP A 102 -35.18 23.70 5.02
N GLY A 103 -34.40 22.71 4.57
CA GLY A 103 -33.31 22.10 5.33
C GLY A 103 -33.75 20.97 6.28
N ALA A 104 -35.05 20.65 6.35
CA ALA A 104 -35.54 19.57 7.20
C ALA A 104 -35.02 18.20 6.74
N MET A 105 -34.66 17.36 7.70
CA MET A 105 -34.12 16.02 7.46
C MET A 105 -34.89 14.97 8.27
N ARG A 106 -35.13 13.81 7.66
CA ARG A 106 -35.57 12.63 8.40
C ARG A 106 -34.47 12.21 9.39
N PRO A 107 -34.80 11.57 10.53
CA PRO A 107 -33.82 11.14 11.53
C PRO A 107 -32.63 10.35 10.95
N VAL A 108 -32.90 9.47 9.98
CA VAL A 108 -31.85 8.70 9.29
C VAL A 108 -30.88 9.59 8.50
N VAL A 109 -31.37 10.64 7.84
CA VAL A 109 -30.53 11.58 7.09
C VAL A 109 -29.73 12.45 8.05
N GLY A 110 -30.33 12.86 9.18
CA GLY A 110 -29.62 13.54 10.27
C GLY A 110 -28.46 12.72 10.83
N ALA A 111 -28.67 11.43 11.10
CA ALA A 111 -27.59 10.54 11.55
C ALA A 111 -26.47 10.38 10.51
N LEU A 112 -26.81 10.32 9.21
CA LEU A 112 -25.82 10.30 8.13
C LEU A 112 -25.04 11.61 8.03
N LYS A 113 -25.68 12.76 8.29
CA LYS A 113 -25.02 14.06 8.39
C LYS A 113 -24.00 14.08 9.53
N GLU A 114 -24.38 13.65 10.72
CA GLU A 114 -23.47 13.59 11.87
C GLU A 114 -22.25 12.71 11.56
N ALA A 115 -22.49 11.54 10.95
CA ALA A 115 -21.42 10.64 10.56
C ALA A 115 -20.51 11.25 9.47
N HIS A 116 -21.08 11.98 8.50
CA HIS A 116 -20.34 12.73 7.48
C HIS A 116 -19.45 13.80 8.11
N GLU A 117 -20.00 14.62 8.99
CA GLU A 117 -19.29 15.69 9.70
C GLU A 117 -18.18 15.13 10.59
N ALA A 118 -18.41 14.00 11.26
CA ALA A 118 -17.38 13.33 12.05
C ALA A 118 -16.23 12.77 11.21
N ALA A 119 -16.51 12.31 9.97
CA ALA A 119 -15.51 11.78 9.07
C ALA A 119 -14.74 12.85 8.28
N ALA A 120 -15.30 14.05 8.11
CA ALA A 120 -14.69 15.12 7.31
C ALA A 120 -13.30 15.55 7.82
N PRO A 121 -13.04 15.72 9.14
CA PRO A 121 -11.70 16.00 9.65
C PRO A 121 -10.68 14.91 9.32
N LEU A 122 -11.08 13.64 9.31
CA LEU A 122 -10.20 12.52 8.94
C LEU A 122 -9.79 12.62 7.47
N MET A 123 -10.70 13.06 6.59
CA MET A 123 -10.37 13.28 5.18
C MET A 123 -9.41 14.45 5.01
N TRP A 124 -9.62 15.54 5.73
CA TRP A 124 -8.66 16.65 5.75
C TRP A 124 -7.27 16.20 6.20
N ALA A 125 -7.18 15.43 7.29
CA ALA A 125 -5.91 14.87 7.74
C ALA A 125 -5.25 14.00 6.67
N TYR A 126 -6.02 13.13 6.00
CA TYR A 126 -5.56 12.32 4.88
C TYR A 126 -5.02 13.18 3.73
N LEU A 127 -5.77 14.20 3.30
CA LEU A 127 -5.40 15.11 2.21
C LEU A 127 -4.19 15.99 2.54
N VAL A 128 -3.86 16.20 3.81
CA VAL A 128 -2.61 16.87 4.21
C VAL A 128 -1.45 15.86 4.19
N ILE A 129 -1.60 14.74 4.90
CA ILE A 129 -0.52 13.77 5.12
C ILE A 129 -0.11 13.10 3.82
N HIS A 130 -1.07 12.66 3.00
CA HIS A 130 -0.83 11.88 1.79
C HIS A 130 0.07 12.61 0.77
N PRO A 131 -0.29 13.83 0.29
CA PRO A 131 0.57 14.56 -0.64
C PRO A 131 1.84 15.08 0.04
N ALA A 132 1.81 15.43 1.34
CA ALA A 132 3.03 15.84 2.05
C ALA A 132 4.10 14.73 2.05
N LEU A 133 3.70 13.47 2.26
CA LEU A 133 4.59 12.32 2.12
C LEU A 133 5.07 12.14 0.67
N GLY A 134 4.19 12.33 -0.31
CA GLY A 134 4.56 12.34 -1.73
C GLY A 134 5.65 13.37 -2.07
N ILE A 135 5.50 14.59 -1.57
CA ILE A 135 6.48 15.69 -1.70
C ILE A 135 7.78 15.35 -0.98
N LEU A 136 7.71 14.79 0.24
CA LEU A 136 8.89 14.37 0.98
C LEU A 136 9.69 13.32 0.20
N HIS A 137 9.03 12.30 -0.34
CA HIS A 137 9.66 11.29 -1.19
C HIS A 137 10.27 11.90 -2.46
N GLN A 138 9.62 12.89 -3.07
CA GLN A 138 10.19 13.62 -4.21
C GLN A 138 11.47 14.37 -3.82
N ARG A 139 11.47 15.10 -2.69
CA ARG A 139 12.63 15.87 -2.20
C ARG A 139 13.84 15.01 -1.86
N VAL A 140 13.61 13.77 -1.40
CA VAL A 140 14.68 12.79 -1.08
C VAL A 140 15.13 12.00 -2.34
N GLY A 141 14.65 12.37 -3.53
CA GLY A 141 15.08 11.80 -4.80
C GLY A 141 14.45 10.46 -5.15
N HIS A 142 13.27 10.13 -4.61
CA HIS A 142 12.56 8.90 -4.96
C HIS A 142 11.72 9.03 -6.25
N HIS A 143 11.67 10.23 -6.85
CA HIS A 143 10.96 10.54 -8.10
C HIS A 143 9.50 10.02 -8.13
N SER A 144 8.83 10.01 -6.97
CA SER A 144 7.48 9.46 -6.79
C SER A 144 6.45 10.26 -7.58
N LEU A 145 6.48 11.59 -7.46
CA LEU A 145 5.54 12.47 -8.16
C LEU A 145 5.84 12.52 -9.66
N SER A 146 7.13 12.60 -10.03
CA SER A 146 7.56 12.55 -11.43
C SER A 146 7.04 11.30 -12.14
N ARG A 147 7.10 10.13 -11.48
CA ARG A 147 6.58 8.87 -12.02
C ARG A 147 5.05 8.86 -12.15
N MET A 148 4.34 9.46 -11.20
CA MET A 148 2.87 9.53 -11.19
C MET A 148 2.34 10.44 -12.30
N PHE A 149 2.93 11.63 -12.45
CA PHE A 149 2.49 12.61 -13.43
C PHE A 149 3.15 12.45 -14.80
N ARG A 150 4.12 11.55 -14.94
CA ARG A 150 4.97 11.40 -16.14
C ARG A 150 5.66 12.72 -16.51
N VAL A 151 6.18 13.42 -15.50
CA VAL A 151 6.92 14.67 -15.65
C VAL A 151 8.33 14.49 -15.10
N GLY A 152 9.33 14.58 -15.97
CA GLY A 152 10.73 14.36 -15.65
C GLY A 152 11.60 14.44 -16.88
#